data_AF-A0A3D0N7L0-F1
#
_entry.id   AF-A0A3D0N7L0-F1
#
_cell.length_a   1.000
_cell.length_b   1.000
_cell.length_c   1.000
_cell.angle_alpha   90.00
_cell.angle_beta   90.00
_cell.angle_gamma   90.00
#
_symmetry.space_group_name_H-M   'P 1'
#
loop_
_entity.id
_entity.type
_entity.pdbx_description
1 polymer ?
#
loop_
_entity_poly.entity_id
_entity_poly.type
_entity_poly.pdbx_seq_one_letter_code
_entity_poly.pdbx_strand_id
1 'polypeptide(L)'
;MTCEEVRAELVECWGSTEQLTTAATEHLAICENCRYEARILRGTSVMLHSLPSESAPEGFTAGVLQQIAREQAQRGWTARLGQWFVPANQTSWTRAAAVGAAIALAVAGGSMWAGRGSLPEGTQQYAGSASGTIAVSTPAATEAELDELLRRHQALQMTQPLADDPGVNLVVYTTK
;
A
#
# COMPACT_ATOMS: atom_id res chain seq x y z
N MET A 1 14.59 -8.45 -25.90
CA MET A 1 14.56 -8.23 -24.46
C MET A 1 15.81 -7.46 -24.06
N THR A 2 15.67 -6.42 -23.26
CA THR A 2 16.77 -5.57 -22.78
C THR A 2 17.36 -6.13 -21.48
N CYS A 3 18.56 -5.69 -21.10
CA CYS A 3 19.17 -6.10 -19.82
C CYS A 3 18.31 -5.68 -18.61
N GLU A 4 17.60 -4.56 -18.71
CA GLU A 4 16.73 -4.05 -17.65
C GLU A 4 15.52 -4.97 -17.43
N GLU A 5 14.85 -5.38 -18.52
CA GLU A 5 13.74 -6.33 -18.47
C GLU A 5 14.18 -7.67 -17.88
N VAL A 6 15.35 -8.18 -18.30
CA VAL A 6 15.90 -9.44 -17.78
C VAL A 6 16.22 -9.34 -16.31
N ARG A 7 16.76 -8.20 -15.86
CA ARG A 7 17.07 -7.98 -14.45
C ARG A 7 15.80 -7.96 -13.60
N ALA A 8 14.73 -7.31 -14.06
CA ALA A 8 13.45 -7.32 -13.36
C ALA A 8 12.92 -8.76 -13.19
N GLU A 9 12.93 -9.54 -14.28
CA GLU A 9 12.48 -10.93 -14.27
C GLU A 9 13.35 -11.84 -13.36
N LEU A 10 14.67 -11.63 -13.37
CA LEU A 10 15.60 -12.32 -12.48
C LEU A 10 15.33 -12.04 -11.00
N VAL A 11 14.92 -10.82 -10.65
CA VAL A 11 14.58 -10.44 -9.27
C VAL A 11 13.28 -11.12 -8.82
N GLU A 12 12.25 -11.12 -9.66
CA GLU A 12 10.97 -11.79 -9.36
C GLU A 12 11.16 -13.30 -9.12
N CYS A 13 12.01 -13.93 -9.93
CA CYS A 13 12.30 -15.37 -9.84
C CYS A 13 13.45 -15.71 -8.89
N TRP A 14 13.98 -14.74 -8.12
CA TRP A 14 15.12 -14.93 -7.20
C TRP A 14 16.36 -15.59 -7.84
N GLY A 15 16.62 -15.29 -9.11
CA GLY A 15 17.72 -15.87 -9.88
C GLY A 15 17.50 -17.33 -10.31
N SER A 16 16.28 -17.87 -10.15
CA SER A 16 15.92 -19.20 -10.65
C SER A 16 15.76 -19.17 -12.17
N THR A 17 16.71 -19.80 -12.87
CA THR A 17 16.70 -19.87 -14.35
C THR A 17 15.61 -20.78 -14.91
N GLU A 18 14.97 -21.61 -14.08
CA GLU A 18 13.90 -22.53 -14.49
C GLU A 18 12.54 -21.84 -14.61
N GLN A 19 12.38 -20.69 -13.94
CA GLN A 19 11.14 -19.90 -13.94
C GLN A 19 11.20 -18.73 -14.93
N LEU A 20 12.32 -18.57 -15.64
CA LEU A 20 12.50 -17.53 -16.64
C LEU A 20 11.75 -17.84 -17.93
N THR A 21 11.33 -16.79 -18.59
CA THR A 21 10.83 -16.81 -19.96
C THR A 21 11.93 -17.25 -20.94
N THR A 22 11.51 -17.76 -22.08
CA THR A 22 12.43 -18.16 -23.16
C THR A 22 13.29 -16.98 -23.63
N ALA A 23 12.71 -15.78 -23.72
CA ALA A 23 13.43 -14.57 -24.15
C ALA A 23 14.53 -14.14 -23.14
N ALA A 24 14.26 -14.26 -21.83
CA ALA A 24 15.26 -14.00 -20.81
C ALA A 24 16.39 -15.04 -20.85
N THR A 25 16.04 -16.31 -21.06
CA THR A 25 17.00 -17.41 -21.19
C THR A 25 17.94 -17.23 -22.39
N GLU A 26 17.38 -16.83 -23.55
CA GLU A 26 18.17 -16.50 -24.74
C GLU A 26 19.08 -15.29 -24.51
N HIS A 27 18.60 -14.25 -23.82
CA HIS A 27 19.43 -13.09 -23.48
C HIS A 27 20.59 -13.49 -22.57
N LEU A 28 20.36 -14.35 -21.57
CA LEU A 28 21.41 -14.87 -20.70
C LEU A 28 22.47 -15.64 -21.49
N ALA A 29 22.11 -16.35 -22.56
CA ALA A 29 23.10 -17.06 -23.39
C ALA A 29 24.13 -16.10 -24.05
N ILE A 30 23.76 -14.83 -24.26
CA ILE A 30 24.56 -13.85 -24.99
C ILE A 30 25.21 -12.84 -24.05
N CYS A 31 24.50 -12.41 -22.99
CA CYS A 31 24.95 -11.35 -22.09
C CYS A 31 25.64 -11.91 -20.84
N GLU A 32 26.96 -11.74 -20.77
CA GLU A 32 27.76 -12.19 -19.62
C GLU A 32 27.40 -11.45 -18.33
N ASN A 33 27.08 -10.15 -18.41
CA ASN A 33 26.70 -9.37 -17.24
C ASN A 33 25.41 -9.88 -16.61
N CYS A 34 24.36 -10.14 -17.40
CA CYS A 34 23.10 -10.69 -16.89
C CYS A 34 23.30 -12.11 -16.32
N ARG A 35 24.18 -12.93 -16.89
CA ARG A 35 24.57 -14.23 -16.31
C ARG A 35 25.24 -14.10 -14.95
N TYR A 36 26.12 -13.12 -14.81
CA TYR A 36 26.80 -12.85 -13.55
C TYR A 36 25.81 -12.42 -12.47
N GLU A 37 24.89 -11.50 -12.79
CA GLU A 37 23.82 -11.06 -11.89
C GLU A 37 22.90 -12.21 -11.48
N ALA A 38 22.47 -13.04 -12.43
CA ALA A 38 21.66 -14.23 -12.15
C ALA A 38 22.36 -15.19 -11.19
N ARG A 39 23.69 -15.39 -11.36
CA ARG A 39 24.47 -16.25 -10.46
C ARG A 39 24.57 -15.67 -9.05
N ILE A 40 24.75 -14.36 -8.90
CA ILE A 40 24.77 -13.71 -7.59
C ILE A 40 23.42 -13.90 -6.90
N LEU A 41 22.32 -13.55 -7.59
CA LEU A 41 20.96 -13.65 -7.03
C LEU A 41 20.66 -15.09 -6.58
N ARG A 42 20.98 -16.07 -7.42
CA ARG A 42 20.80 -17.48 -7.08
C ARG A 42 21.67 -17.90 -5.89
N GLY A 43 22.92 -17.43 -5.84
CA GLY A 43 23.81 -17.67 -4.71
C GLY A 43 23.24 -17.14 -3.40
N THR A 44 22.74 -15.91 -3.41
CA THR A 44 22.09 -15.28 -2.25
C THR A 44 20.84 -16.05 -1.83
N SER A 45 19.97 -16.44 -2.77
CA SER A 45 18.79 -17.26 -2.49
C SER A 45 19.16 -18.58 -1.81
N VAL A 46 20.17 -19.29 -2.32
CA VAL A 46 20.66 -20.54 -1.70
C VAL A 46 21.21 -20.29 -0.29
N MET A 47 21.96 -19.21 -0.08
CA MET A 47 22.47 -18.86 1.25
C MET A 47 21.33 -18.59 2.23
N LEU A 48 20.31 -17.83 1.82
CA LEU A 48 19.14 -17.57 2.67
C LEU A 48 18.37 -18.86 3.00
N HIS A 49 18.20 -19.75 2.04
CA HIS A 49 17.54 -21.04 2.27
C HIS A 49 18.40 -22.06 3.04
N SER A 50 19.71 -21.84 3.14
CA SER A 50 20.60 -22.66 3.96
C SER A 50 20.56 -22.32 5.45
N LEU A 51 19.93 -21.19 5.80
CA LEU A 51 19.73 -20.82 7.19
C LEU A 51 18.82 -21.85 7.88
N PRO A 52 19.04 -22.15 9.17
CA PRO A 52 18.21 -23.07 9.91
C PRO A 52 16.76 -22.57 9.88
N SER A 53 15.84 -23.46 9.48
CA SER A 53 14.42 -23.17 9.54
C SER A 53 14.02 -23.04 11.02
N GLU A 54 13.66 -21.84 11.45
CA GLU A 54 13.05 -21.65 12.75
C GLU A 54 11.63 -22.20 12.72
N SER A 55 11.28 -23.00 13.72
CA SER A 55 9.91 -23.45 13.91
C SER A 55 9.06 -22.29 14.40
N ALA A 56 7.90 -22.09 13.79
CA ALA A 56 6.92 -21.14 14.30
C ALA A 56 6.57 -21.48 15.78
N PRO A 57 6.35 -20.46 16.64
CA PRO A 57 5.90 -20.69 18.01
C PRO A 57 4.62 -21.52 18.07
N GLU A 58 4.43 -22.27 19.16
CA GLU A 58 3.22 -23.05 19.36
C GLU A 58 1.96 -22.17 19.24
N GLY A 59 0.98 -22.63 18.47
CA GLY A 59 -0.26 -21.90 18.23
C GLY A 59 -0.19 -20.77 17.18
N PHE A 60 0.98 -20.42 16.66
CA PHE A 60 1.12 -19.36 15.64
C PHE A 60 0.28 -19.64 14.40
N THR A 61 0.38 -20.85 13.84
CA THR A 61 -0.40 -21.26 12.66
C THR A 61 -1.91 -21.20 12.92
N ALA A 62 -2.36 -21.63 14.11
CA ALA A 62 -3.76 -21.55 14.49
C ALA A 62 -4.26 -20.10 14.59
N GLY A 63 -3.43 -19.21 15.16
CA GLY A 63 -3.71 -17.77 15.22
C GLY A 63 -3.81 -17.12 13.84
N VAL A 64 -2.86 -17.41 12.96
CA VAL A 64 -2.86 -16.90 11.57
C VAL A 64 -4.08 -17.41 10.80
N LEU A 65 -4.40 -18.70 10.88
CA LEU A 65 -5.58 -19.26 10.23
C LEU A 65 -6.88 -18.66 10.76
N GLN A 66 -6.97 -18.42 12.08
CA GLN A 66 -8.13 -17.74 12.67
C GLN A 66 -8.24 -16.30 12.18
N GLN A 67 -7.13 -15.57 12.04
CA GLN A 67 -7.12 -14.20 11.54
C GLN A 67 -7.54 -14.15 10.07
N ILE A 68 -7.01 -15.04 9.22
CA ILE A 68 -7.41 -15.16 7.81
C ILE A 68 -8.92 -15.45 7.72
N ALA A 69 -9.44 -16.38 8.54
CA ALA A 69 -10.85 -16.71 8.57
C ALA A 69 -11.73 -15.50 8.97
N ARG A 70 -11.28 -14.69 9.94
CA ARG A 70 -11.97 -13.46 10.35
C ARG A 70 -12.02 -12.43 9.23
N GLU A 71 -10.90 -12.19 8.54
CA GLU A 71 -10.84 -11.23 7.43
C GLU A 71 -11.71 -11.66 6.25
N GLN A 72 -11.70 -12.96 5.92
CA GLN A 72 -12.57 -13.52 4.88
C GLN A 72 -14.05 -13.40 5.25
N ALA A 73 -14.41 -13.67 6.51
CA ALA A 73 -15.78 -13.52 6.99
C ALA A 73 -16.25 -12.05 6.96
N GLN A 74 -15.38 -11.10 7.33
CA GLN A 74 -15.68 -9.66 7.28
C GLN A 74 -15.89 -9.16 5.85
N ARG A 75 -15.08 -9.62 4.88
CA ARG A 75 -15.29 -9.33 3.45
C ARG A 75 -16.62 -9.89 2.93
N GLY A 76 -17.01 -11.08 3.37
CA GLY A 76 -18.30 -11.68 2.99
C GLY A 76 -19.52 -10.93 3.52
N TRP A 77 -19.47 -10.43 4.76
CA TRP A 77 -20.59 -9.71 5.38
C TRP A 77 -20.77 -8.30 4.82
N THR A 78 -19.67 -7.55 4.66
CA THR A 78 -19.69 -6.20 4.07
C THR A 78 -20.13 -6.22 2.60
N ALA A 79 -19.69 -7.21 1.82
CA ALA A 79 -20.16 -7.40 0.45
C ALA A 79 -21.66 -7.76 0.38
N ARG A 80 -22.17 -8.54 1.33
CA ARG A 80 -23.61 -8.89 1.41
C ARG A 80 -24.48 -7.71 1.83
N LEU A 81 -24.02 -6.86 2.75
CA LEU A 81 -24.71 -5.60 3.09
C LEU A 81 -24.73 -4.63 1.92
N GLY A 82 -23.61 -4.50 1.20
CA GLY A 82 -23.54 -3.67 -0.01
C GLY A 82 -24.56 -4.11 -1.07
N GLN A 83 -24.80 -5.42 -1.23
CA GLN A 83 -25.82 -5.96 -2.13
C GLN A 83 -27.26 -5.76 -1.63
N TRP A 84 -27.47 -5.74 -0.32
CA TRP A 84 -28.80 -5.47 0.27
C TRP A 84 -29.21 -4.01 0.06
N PHE A 85 -28.26 -3.08 0.18
CA PHE A 85 -28.51 -1.65 -0.07
C PHE A 85 -28.40 -1.23 -1.54
N VAL A 86 -27.67 -1.99 -2.38
CA VAL A 86 -27.50 -1.70 -3.81
C VAL A 86 -27.84 -2.94 -4.63
N PRO A 87 -29.04 -3.02 -5.24
CA PRO A 87 -29.43 -4.11 -6.13
C PRO A 87 -28.41 -4.27 -7.28
N ALA A 88 -27.96 -5.49 -7.52
CA ALA A 88 -26.87 -5.81 -8.45
C ALA A 88 -27.19 -5.58 -9.94
N ASN A 89 -28.42 -5.18 -10.29
CA ASN A 89 -28.88 -4.98 -11.68
C ASN A 89 -28.93 -3.50 -12.10
N GLN A 90 -28.01 -2.68 -11.59
CA GLN A 90 -27.97 -1.26 -11.91
C GLN A 90 -26.74 -0.96 -12.76
N THR A 91 -26.97 -0.65 -14.04
CA THR A 91 -25.97 -0.18 -15.01
C THR A 91 -25.23 1.03 -14.45
N SER A 92 -23.93 1.14 -14.73
CA SER A 92 -23.02 2.16 -14.16
C SER A 92 -23.56 3.60 -14.19
N TRP A 93 -24.38 3.94 -15.19
CA TRP A 93 -25.05 5.24 -15.30
C TRP A 93 -26.08 5.52 -14.19
N THR A 94 -26.84 4.51 -13.77
CA THR A 94 -27.86 4.64 -12.71
C THR A 94 -27.24 4.81 -11.32
N ARG A 95 -26.09 4.18 -11.07
CA ARG A 95 -25.30 4.40 -9.84
C ARG A 95 -24.78 5.84 -9.74
N ALA A 96 -24.29 6.40 -10.84
CA ALA A 96 -23.82 7.79 -10.87
C ALA A 96 -24.97 8.79 -10.63
N ALA A 97 -26.15 8.54 -11.20
CA ALA A 97 -27.33 9.38 -11.00
C ALA A 97 -27.84 9.35 -9.54
N ALA A 98 -27.86 8.16 -8.91
CA ALA A 98 -28.31 8.01 -7.52
C ALA A 98 -27.40 8.73 -6.52
N VAL A 99 -26.07 8.66 -6.71
CA VAL A 99 -25.11 9.40 -5.88
C VAL A 99 -25.28 10.91 -6.07
N GLY A 100 -25.46 11.37 -7.32
CA GLY A 100 -25.74 12.78 -7.60
C GLY A 100 -27.02 13.28 -6.91
N ALA A 101 -28.09 12.49 -6.96
CA ALA A 101 -29.35 12.84 -6.29
C ALA A 101 -29.23 12.87 -4.76
N ALA A 102 -28.48 11.93 -4.16
CA ALA A 102 -28.25 11.91 -2.71
C ALA A 102 -27.44 13.13 -2.24
N ILE A 103 -26.41 13.53 -2.99
CA ILE A 103 -25.63 14.74 -2.69
C ILE A 103 -26.50 15.99 -2.88
N ALA A 104 -27.29 16.07 -3.94
CA ALA A 104 -28.20 17.20 -4.17
C ALA A 104 -29.25 17.34 -3.06
N LEU A 105 -29.82 16.22 -2.58
CA LEU A 105 -30.75 16.22 -1.45
C LEU A 105 -30.08 16.56 -0.12
N ALA A 106 -28.82 16.16 0.09
CA ALA A 106 -28.05 16.54 1.28
C ALA A 106 -27.72 18.03 1.30
N VAL A 107 -27.36 18.62 0.16
CA VAL A 107 -27.11 20.06 0.02
C VAL A 107 -28.41 20.86 0.14
N ALA A 108 -29.49 20.43 -0.50
CA ALA A 108 -30.79 21.07 -0.39
C ALA A 108 -31.37 20.97 1.02
N GLY A 109 -31.27 19.80 1.66
CA GLY A 109 -31.70 19.57 3.04
C GLY A 109 -30.85 20.30 4.08
N GLY A 110 -29.54 20.41 3.86
CA GLY A 110 -28.63 21.20 4.70
C GLY A 110 -28.92 22.70 4.65
N SER A 111 -29.39 23.21 3.50
CA SER A 111 -29.75 24.62 3.34
C SER A 111 -30.99 25.04 4.14
N MET A 112 -31.89 24.10 4.46
CA MET A 112 -33.05 24.36 5.31
C MET A 112 -32.68 24.63 6.77
N TRP A 113 -31.54 24.11 7.24
CA TRP A 113 -31.00 24.39 8.58
C TRP A 113 -29.97 25.54 8.60
N ALA A 114 -29.48 25.96 7.44
CA ALA A 114 -28.53 27.08 7.30
C ALA A 114 -29.21 28.46 7.18
N GLY A 115 -30.53 28.56 7.40
CA GLY A 115 -31.29 29.82 7.38
C GLY A 115 -31.07 30.76 8.58
N ARG A 116 -30.01 30.57 9.38
CA ARG A 116 -29.73 31.44 10.55
C ARG A 116 -28.24 31.65 10.80
N GLY A 117 -27.47 31.94 9.76
CA GLY A 117 -26.07 32.36 9.87
C GLY A 117 -25.62 33.10 8.63
N SER A 118 -25.18 34.34 8.80
CA SER A 118 -24.70 35.29 7.79
C SER A 118 -23.67 34.73 6.80
N LEU A 119 -23.82 35.13 5.52
CA LEU A 119 -22.76 35.13 4.50
C LEU A 119 -21.49 35.85 4.99
N PRO A 120 -20.34 35.56 4.38
CA PRO A 120 -19.86 36.54 3.40
C PRO A 120 -19.50 35.93 2.04
N GLU A 121 -19.74 36.76 1.02
CA GLU A 121 -19.24 36.66 -0.35
C GLU A 121 -17.81 36.13 -0.48
N GLY A 122 -17.65 35.18 -1.39
CA GLY A 122 -16.38 34.75 -1.96
C GLY A 122 -16.64 34.15 -3.33
N THR A 123 -17.00 35.00 -4.29
CA THR A 123 -17.10 34.67 -5.71
C THR A 123 -15.73 34.22 -6.24
N GLN A 124 -15.62 32.97 -6.68
CA GLN A 124 -14.79 32.64 -7.86
C GLN A 124 -15.44 31.53 -8.68
N GLN A 125 -16.04 31.96 -9.79
CA GLN A 125 -16.14 31.22 -11.03
C GLN A 125 -14.73 30.75 -11.45
N TYR A 126 -14.58 29.46 -11.74
CA TYR A 126 -13.68 29.00 -12.79
C TYR A 126 -14.41 27.95 -13.62
N ALA A 127 -14.90 28.40 -14.77
CA ALA A 127 -15.19 27.54 -15.90
C ALA A 127 -13.85 27.22 -16.59
N GLY A 128 -13.57 25.94 -16.86
CA GLY A 128 -12.38 25.55 -17.62
C GLY A 128 -12.01 24.09 -17.43
N SER A 129 -12.54 23.22 -18.29
CA SER A 129 -12.04 21.86 -18.48
C SER A 129 -10.57 21.87 -18.88
N ALA A 130 -9.70 21.19 -18.11
CA ALA A 130 -8.49 20.52 -18.59
C ALA A 130 -7.83 19.74 -17.44
N SER A 131 -7.29 18.57 -17.76
CA SER A 131 -6.52 17.68 -16.89
C SER A 131 -5.67 18.39 -15.84
N GLY A 132 -5.95 18.15 -14.57
CA GLY A 132 -5.17 18.65 -13.45
C GLY A 132 -4.46 17.51 -12.73
N THR A 133 -3.23 17.22 -13.14
CA THR A 133 -2.20 16.61 -12.28
C THR A 133 -2.19 17.31 -10.93
N ILE A 134 -2.35 16.56 -9.85
CA ILE A 134 -2.12 17.06 -8.48
C ILE A 134 -0.61 17.28 -8.37
N ALA A 135 -0.16 18.49 -8.69
CA ALA A 135 1.17 18.95 -8.33
C ALA A 135 1.20 19.12 -6.81
N VAL A 136 1.66 18.09 -6.10
CA VAL A 136 2.17 18.27 -4.73
C VAL A 136 3.46 19.04 -4.87
N SER A 137 3.34 20.36 -4.94
CA SER A 137 4.47 21.26 -4.75
C SER A 137 4.86 21.16 -3.28
N THR A 138 5.78 20.27 -2.95
CA THR A 138 6.55 20.35 -1.72
C THR A 138 7.38 21.63 -1.82
N PRO A 139 7.08 22.71 -1.08
CA PRO A 139 8.05 23.79 -0.99
C PRO A 139 9.33 23.19 -0.40
N ALA A 140 10.48 23.52 -0.99
CA ALA A 140 11.78 23.16 -0.44
C ALA A 140 11.81 23.64 1.02
N ALA A 141 11.71 22.70 1.96
CA ALA A 141 11.74 23.00 3.38
C ALA A 141 12.98 23.83 3.65
N THR A 142 12.79 25.02 4.21
CA THR A 142 13.92 25.85 4.61
C THR A 142 14.75 25.09 5.63
N GLU A 143 16.07 25.34 5.69
CA GLU A 143 16.99 24.62 6.59
C GLU A 143 16.50 24.70 8.06
N ALA A 144 15.83 25.79 8.42
CA ALA A 144 15.18 25.98 9.73
C ALA A 144 13.95 25.07 9.97
N GLU A 145 13.15 24.79 8.93
CA GLU A 145 12.03 23.85 9.02
C GLU A 145 12.51 22.40 9.10
N LEU A 146 13.59 22.06 8.38
CA LEU A 146 14.22 20.74 8.48
C LEU A 146 14.77 20.52 9.90
N ASP A 147 15.43 21.52 10.49
CA ASP A 147 15.94 21.45 11.86
C ASP A 147 14.82 21.31 12.90
N GLU A 148 13.69 22.01 12.71
CA GLU A 148 12.54 21.87 13.59
C GLU A 148 11.86 20.51 13.44
N LEU A 149 11.79 19.96 12.22
CA LEU A 149 11.27 18.62 11.97
C LEU A 149 12.18 17.55 12.58
N LEU A 150 13.51 17.68 12.45
CA LEU A 150 14.48 16.78 13.09
C LEU A 150 14.37 16.83 14.61
N ARG A 151 14.24 18.03 15.19
CA ARG A 151 14.05 18.21 16.64
C ARG A 151 12.76 17.57 17.13
N ARG A 152 11.65 17.73 16.38
CA ARG A 152 10.35 17.12 16.72
C ARG A 152 10.39 15.59 16.58
N HIS A 153 11.07 15.06 15.57
CA HIS A 153 11.27 13.61 15.40
C HIS A 153 12.13 13.01 16.52
N GLN A 154 13.20 13.70 16.93
CA GLN A 154 14.07 13.27 18.02
C GLN A 154 13.34 13.28 19.37
N ALA A 155 12.46 14.26 19.60
CA ALA A 155 11.61 14.30 20.79
C ALA A 155 10.60 13.13 20.86
N LEU A 156 10.07 12.70 19.71
CA LEU A 156 9.20 11.53 19.61
C LEU A 156 9.96 10.22 19.84
N GLN A 157 11.20 10.09 19.34
CA GLN A 157 12.03 8.92 19.58
C GLN A 157 12.42 8.74 21.05
N MET A 158 12.60 9.84 21.80
CA MET A 158 12.99 9.80 23.21
C MET A 158 11.81 9.53 24.16
N THR A 159 10.57 9.72 23.71
CA THR A 159 9.36 9.60 24.55
C THR A 159 8.49 8.39 24.22
N GLN A 160 8.90 7.56 23.27
CA GLN A 160 8.21 6.31 22.98
C GLN A 160 8.94 5.15 23.69
N PRO A 161 8.53 4.76 24.91
CA PRO A 161 8.87 3.43 25.39
C PRO A 161 8.36 2.44 24.34
N LEU A 162 9.27 1.60 23.86
CA LEU A 162 9.01 0.52 22.90
C LEU A 162 8.30 -0.66 23.61
N ALA A 163 7.25 -0.35 24.36
CA ALA A 163 6.42 -1.24 25.17
C ALA A 163 5.04 -0.56 25.22
N ASP A 164 3.94 -1.07 24.67
CA ASP A 164 3.45 -2.45 24.65
C ASP A 164 2.69 -2.70 23.35
N ASP A 165 3.37 -3.15 22.28
CA ASP A 165 2.66 -3.77 21.15
C ASP A 165 2.69 -5.28 21.35
N PRO A 166 1.54 -5.96 21.57
CA PRO A 166 1.50 -7.41 21.79
C PRO A 166 2.03 -8.23 20.61
N GLY A 167 2.32 -7.59 19.45
CA GLY A 167 2.88 -8.24 18.27
C GLY A 167 4.41 -8.25 18.18
N VAL A 168 5.15 -7.49 19.01
CA VAL A 168 6.61 -7.32 18.86
C VAL A 168 7.33 -7.77 20.13
N ASN A 169 7.46 -9.09 20.30
CA ASN A 169 8.37 -9.64 21.30
C ASN A 169 9.79 -9.66 20.70
N LEU A 170 10.63 -8.70 21.08
CA LEU A 170 12.05 -8.71 20.71
C LEU A 170 12.73 -9.89 21.42
N VAL A 171 13.21 -10.85 20.61
CA VAL A 171 14.02 -11.98 21.09
C VAL A 171 15.34 -11.44 21.65
N VAL A 172 15.50 -11.49 22.97
CA VAL A 172 16.75 -11.14 23.65
C VAL A 172 17.67 -12.35 23.60
N TYR A 173 18.70 -12.28 22.75
CA TYR A 173 19.78 -13.26 22.75
C TYR A 173 20.65 -13.06 24.00
N THR A 174 20.50 -13.95 24.98
CA THR A 174 21.47 -14.06 26.07
C THR A 174 22.63 -14.91 25.56
N THR A 175 23.78 -14.26 25.36
CA THR A 175 25.06 -14.95 25.13
C THR A 175 25.46 -15.67 26.41
N LYS A 176 25.62 -17.00 26.34
CA LYS A 176 26.33 -17.78 27.36
C LYS A 176 27.83 -17.76 27.12
#